data_AF-A0A6G1S3I2-F1
#
_entry.id   AF-A0A6G1S3I2-F1
#
_cell.length_a   1.000
_cell.length_b   1.000
_cell.length_c   1.000
_cell.angle_alpha   90.00
_cell.angle_beta   90.00
_cell.angle_gamma   90.00
#
_symmetry.space_group_name_H-M   'P 1'
#
loop_
_entity.id
_entity.type
_entity.pdbx_description
1 polymer ?
#
loop_
_entity_poly.entity_id
_entity_poly.type
_entity_poly.pdbx_seq_one_letter_code
_entity_poly.pdbx_strand_id
1 'polypeptide(L)'
;GGRGIKDWALLELTEPIQFNDHIQPACLPRFPIKTQGNDSVCYVMGVGLNGPEETSYPEVVQFLRVKQVPCVIPPDGPNVVDCYENNNLLRRVCSGDSGSPVLCLDDAKRWTVVAVASQSFPCNIFFLPGFAHYT
;
A
#
# COMPACT_ATOMS: atom_id res chain seq x y z
N GLY A 1 1.07 6.21 -27.49
CA GLY A 1 0.52 4.87 -27.25
C GLY A 1 0.52 4.65 -25.75
N GLY A 2 -0.65 4.71 -25.12
CA GLY A 2 -0.80 4.69 -23.67
C GLY A 2 -1.56 3.45 -23.21
N ARG A 3 -0.99 2.73 -22.24
CA ARG A 3 -1.73 1.89 -21.31
C ARG A 3 -1.09 2.06 -19.94
N GLY A 4 -1.42 3.17 -19.28
CA GLY A 4 -1.29 3.25 -17.83
C GLY A 4 -2.45 2.45 -17.25
N ILE A 5 -2.18 1.28 -16.69
CA ILE A 5 -3.21 0.49 -16.01
C ILE A 5 -3.52 1.23 -14.71
N LYS A 6 -4.70 1.84 -14.65
CA LYS A 6 -5.24 2.42 -13.43
C LYS A 6 -5.92 1.30 -12.65
N ASP A 7 -5.21 0.72 -11.68
CA ASP A 7 -5.74 -0.34 -10.82
C ASP A 7 -6.19 0.25 -9.48
N TRP A 8 -7.34 0.91 -9.50
CA TRP A 8 -8.00 1.44 -8.32
C TRP A 8 -9.52 1.42 -8.51
N ALA A 9 -10.23 1.30 -7.40
CA ALA A 9 -11.69 1.31 -7.36
C ALA A 9 -12.18 2.06 -6.12
N LEU A 10 -13.41 2.58 -6.19
CA LEU A 10 -14.14 3.11 -5.06
C LEU A 10 -15.36 2.23 -4.82
N LEU A 11 -15.62 1.92 -3.56
CA LEU A 11 -16.79 1.16 -3.13
C LEU A 11 -17.69 2.10 -2.34
N GLU A 12 -18.92 2.26 -2.79
CA GLU A 12 -19.96 2.98 -2.06
C GLU A 12 -20.78 1.97 -1.25
N LEU A 13 -20.90 2.22 0.04
CA LEU A 13 -21.69 1.37 0.93
C LEU A 13 -23.17 1.72 0.78
N THR A 14 -24.05 0.72 0.85
CA THR A 14 -25.50 0.91 0.79
C THR A 14 -26.04 1.71 1.98
N GLU A 15 -25.34 1.63 3.12
CA GLU A 15 -25.66 2.36 4.33
C GLU A 15 -24.38 3.00 4.93
N PRO A 16 -24.48 4.17 5.59
CA PRO A 16 -23.33 4.79 6.24
C PRO A 16 -22.77 3.94 7.38
N ILE A 17 -21.45 3.84 7.46
CA ILE A 17 -20.76 3.25 8.62
C ILE A 17 -20.88 4.19 9.84
N GLN A 18 -21.09 3.60 11.03
CA GLN A 18 -20.98 4.30 12.30
C GLN A 18 -19.54 4.21 12.83
N PHE A 19 -18.89 5.36 13.01
CA PHE A 19 -17.55 5.43 13.57
C PHE A 19 -17.54 5.19 15.09
N ASN A 20 -16.47 4.55 15.55
CA ASN A 20 -16.21 4.26 16.96
C ASN A 20 -14.70 4.08 17.18
N ASP A 21 -14.28 3.68 18.38
CA ASP A 21 -12.85 3.54 18.72
C ASP A 21 -12.09 2.51 17.86
N HIS A 22 -12.81 1.58 17.20
CA HIS A 22 -12.25 0.54 16.33
C HIS A 22 -12.48 0.82 14.84
N ILE A 23 -13.38 1.74 14.48
CA ILE A 23 -13.74 2.06 13.10
C ILE A 23 -13.55 3.56 12.88
N GLN A 24 -12.46 3.92 12.21
CA GLN A 24 -12.10 5.30 11.88
C GLN A 24 -11.60 5.37 10.43
N PRO A 25 -11.88 6.47 9.70
CA PRO A 25 -11.37 6.66 8.36
C PRO A 25 -9.87 6.99 8.39
N ALA A 26 -9.13 6.53 7.39
CA ALA A 26 -7.81 7.07 7.10
C ALA A 26 -7.94 8.43 6.38
N CYS A 27 -6.91 9.26 6.52
CA CYS A 27 -6.85 10.52 5.79
C CYS A 27 -6.52 10.27 4.30
N LEU A 28 -6.88 11.24 3.47
CA LEU A 28 -6.36 11.40 2.11
C LEU A 28 -5.30 12.51 2.10
N PRO A 29 -4.26 12.40 1.26
CA PRO A 29 -3.17 13.37 1.24
C PRO A 29 -3.66 14.71 0.70
N ARG A 30 -3.51 15.76 1.51
CA ARG A 30 -3.72 17.17 1.08
C ARG A 30 -2.44 17.84 0.62
N PHE A 31 -1.31 17.35 1.11
CA PHE A 31 0.05 17.83 0.82
C PHE A 31 0.96 16.61 0.62
N PRO A 32 2.13 16.78 -0.01
CA PRO A 32 3.12 15.71 -0.12
C PRO A 32 3.45 15.13 1.25
N ILE A 33 3.46 13.80 1.35
CA ILE A 33 3.77 13.07 2.58
C ILE A 33 5.14 12.46 2.45
N LYS A 34 5.88 12.46 3.56
CA LYS A 34 7.18 11.79 3.62
C LYS A 34 7.02 10.28 3.60
N THR A 35 7.29 9.69 2.44
CA THR A 35 7.18 8.25 2.16
C THR A 35 8.55 7.56 2.03
N GLN A 36 9.64 8.34 1.91
CA GLN A 36 11.00 7.87 1.69
C GLN A 36 11.90 8.16 2.89
N GLY A 37 13.00 7.41 3.00
CA GLY A 37 14.00 7.58 4.05
C GLY A 37 13.64 6.84 5.35
N ASN A 38 14.64 6.71 6.24
CA ASN A 38 14.52 5.91 7.45
C ASN A 38 13.60 6.51 8.52
N ASP A 39 13.33 7.81 8.43
CA ASP A 39 12.44 8.56 9.31
C ASP A 39 11.00 8.63 8.80
N SER A 40 10.73 8.12 7.58
CA SER A 40 9.35 7.82 7.17
C SER A 40 8.75 6.73 8.05
N VAL A 41 7.47 6.90 8.40
CA VAL A 41 6.72 5.93 9.19
C VAL A 41 5.52 5.48 8.36
N CYS A 42 5.74 4.44 7.57
CA CYS A 42 4.74 3.88 6.68
C CYS A 42 4.53 2.39 6.94
N TYR A 43 3.28 1.95 6.81
CA TYR A 43 2.86 0.57 6.99
C TYR A 43 1.92 0.15 5.88
N VAL A 44 2.08 -1.09 5.42
CA VAL A 44 1.05 -1.82 4.69
C VAL A 44 0.40 -2.82 5.64
N MET A 45 -0.92 -2.95 5.53
CA MET A 45 -1.70 -3.86 6.37
C MET A 45 -2.59 -4.77 5.53
N GLY A 46 -2.71 -6.03 5.92
CA GLY A 46 -3.47 -7.00 5.14
C GLY A 46 -3.48 -8.39 5.76
N VAL A 47 -4.15 -9.30 5.07
CA VAL A 47 -4.30 -10.72 5.44
C VAL A 47 -3.79 -11.64 4.33
N GLY A 48 -2.98 -11.13 3.40
CA GLY A 48 -2.34 -11.94 2.38
C GLY A 48 -1.28 -12.89 2.92
N LEU A 49 -0.78 -13.76 2.04
CA LEU A 49 0.30 -14.68 2.36
C LEU A 49 1.56 -13.93 2.77
N ASN A 50 2.28 -14.45 3.78
CA ASN A 50 3.50 -13.81 4.27
C ASN A 50 4.72 -14.03 3.34
N GLY A 51 4.59 -14.86 2.31
CA GLY A 51 5.65 -15.15 1.35
C GLY A 51 5.20 -16.11 0.23
N PRO A 52 6.05 -16.33 -0.77
CA PRO A 52 5.69 -17.13 -1.96
C PRO A 52 5.60 -18.63 -1.68
N GLU A 53 6.25 -19.09 -0.60
CA GLU A 53 6.24 -20.49 -0.16
C GLU A 53 5.13 -20.79 0.84
N GLU A 54 4.43 -19.75 1.32
CA GLU A 54 3.33 -19.90 2.26
C GLU A 54 2.08 -20.41 1.55
N THR A 55 1.31 -21.25 2.25
CA THR A 55 0.06 -21.83 1.72
C THR A 55 -1.15 -21.54 2.60
N SER A 56 -0.94 -20.99 3.79
CA SER A 56 -1.97 -20.58 4.72
C SER A 56 -1.99 -19.06 4.88
N TYR A 57 -3.20 -18.50 4.89
CA TYR A 57 -3.41 -17.10 5.20
C TYR A 57 -3.34 -16.88 6.71
N PRO A 58 -2.80 -15.74 7.18
CA PRO A 58 -2.81 -15.38 8.59
C PRO A 58 -4.23 -15.20 9.12
N GLU A 59 -4.50 -15.69 10.32
CA GLU A 59 -5.81 -15.55 10.98
C GLU A 59 -6.09 -14.12 11.49
N VAL A 60 -5.03 -13.32 11.67
CA VAL A 60 -5.11 -11.95 12.19
C VAL A 60 -4.46 -10.98 11.20
N VAL A 61 -4.98 -9.76 11.13
CA VAL A 61 -4.42 -8.69 10.30
C VAL A 61 -2.97 -8.46 10.68
N GLN A 62 -2.14 -8.39 9.65
CA GLN A 62 -0.72 -8.27 9.79
C GLN A 62 -0.25 -6.89 9.33
N PHE A 63 0.72 -6.29 10.03
CA PHE A 63 1.30 -4.97 9.72
C PHE A 63 2.76 -5.08 9.32
N LEU A 64 3.17 -4.40 8.25
CA LEU A 64 4.54 -4.44 7.75
C LEU A 64 5.03 -3.02 7.51
N ARG A 65 6.14 -2.66 8.17
CA ARG A 65 6.78 -1.36 7.96
C ARG A 65 7.45 -1.34 6.59
N VAL A 66 7.15 -0.32 5.81
CA VAL A 66 7.64 -0.13 4.44
C VAL A 66 8.23 1.26 4.25
N LYS A 67 9.02 1.42 3.18
CA LYS A 67 9.49 2.73 2.69
C LYS A 67 9.37 2.75 1.17
N GLN A 68 9.00 3.89 0.61
CA GLN A 68 9.00 4.07 -0.83
C GLN A 68 10.44 4.10 -1.33
N VAL A 69 10.68 3.43 -2.46
CA VAL A 69 11.97 3.32 -3.13
C VAL A 69 11.79 3.42 -4.65
N PRO A 70 12.86 3.75 -5.39
CA PRO A 70 12.83 3.67 -6.85
C PRO A 70 12.43 2.28 -7.31
N CYS A 71 11.48 2.22 -8.25
CA CYS A 71 11.09 0.96 -8.86
C CYS A 71 12.20 0.39 -9.73
N VAL A 72 12.54 -0.89 -9.51
CA VAL A 72 13.41 -1.65 -10.40
C VAL A 72 12.52 -2.54 -11.27
N ILE A 73 12.20 -2.05 -12.47
CA ILE A 73 11.29 -2.71 -13.40
C ILE A 73 12.10 -3.20 -14.61
N PRO A 74 11.94 -4.46 -15.06
CA PRO A 74 12.55 -4.92 -16.29
C PRO A 74 12.03 -4.13 -17.51
N PRO A 75 12.77 -4.09 -18.64
CA PRO A 75 12.40 -3.29 -19.82
C PRO A 75 10.99 -3.57 -20.38
N ASP A 76 10.53 -4.81 -20.28
CA ASP A 76 9.19 -5.26 -20.72
C ASP A 76 8.15 -5.29 -19.58
N GLY A 77 8.49 -4.72 -18.42
CA GLY A 77 7.65 -4.73 -17.23
C GLY A 77 6.54 -3.68 -17.26
N PRO A 78 5.60 -3.76 -16.29
CA PRO A 78 4.50 -2.81 -16.19
C PRO A 78 5.01 -1.40 -15.89
N ASN A 79 4.31 -0.37 -16.38
CA ASN A 79 4.56 1.02 -15.99
C ASN A 79 4.07 1.26 -14.55
N VAL A 80 4.88 0.88 -13.56
CA VAL A 80 4.63 1.12 -12.14
C VAL A 80 5.30 2.43 -11.75
N VAL A 81 4.60 3.26 -10.98
CA VAL A 81 5.07 4.60 -10.60
C VAL A 81 5.63 4.64 -9.17
N ASP A 82 5.20 3.73 -8.28
CA ASP A 82 5.66 3.69 -6.89
C ASP A 82 6.07 2.28 -6.43
N CYS A 83 7.20 2.15 -5.78
CA CYS A 83 7.61 0.88 -5.19
C CYS A 83 7.86 1.08 -3.73
N TYR A 84 7.50 0.09 -2.91
CA TYR A 84 7.83 0.13 -1.51
C TYR A 84 8.49 -1.18 -1.12
N GLU A 85 9.55 -1.06 -0.35
CA GLU A 85 10.28 -2.18 0.19
C GLU A 85 10.09 -2.26 1.70
N ASN A 86 10.26 -3.46 2.21
CA ASN A 86 10.41 -3.71 3.63
C ASN A 86 11.75 -4.43 3.83
N ASN A 87 12.41 -4.16 4.96
CA ASN A 87 13.66 -4.85 5.31
C ASN A 87 13.40 -6.15 6.11
N ASN A 88 12.15 -6.59 6.23
CA ASN A 88 11.79 -7.77 7.01
C ASN A 88 11.95 -9.02 6.14
N LEU A 89 12.83 -9.94 6.55
CA LEU A 89 13.04 -11.18 5.81
C LEU A 89 11.95 -12.23 6.07
N LEU A 90 11.17 -12.08 7.14
CA LEU A 90 10.17 -13.05 7.58
C LEU A 90 8.77 -12.78 6.99
N ARG A 91 8.54 -11.59 6.43
CA ARG A 91 7.23 -11.23 5.93
C ARG A 91 7.29 -10.34 4.71
N ARG A 92 6.49 -10.68 3.72
CA ARG A 92 6.28 -9.94 2.48
C ARG A 92 4.80 -9.70 2.27
N VAL A 93 4.48 -8.70 1.46
CA VAL A 93 3.13 -8.57 0.90
C VAL A 93 3.05 -9.49 -0.29
N CYS A 94 1.97 -10.26 -0.37
CA CYS A 94 1.80 -11.24 -1.42
C CYS A 94 0.32 -11.42 -1.80
N SER A 95 0.01 -12.53 -2.47
CA SER A 95 -1.32 -12.97 -2.83
C SER A 95 -2.28 -12.79 -1.65
N GLY A 96 -3.39 -12.11 -1.91
CA GLY A 96 -4.37 -11.74 -0.89
C GLY A 96 -4.22 -10.33 -0.32
N ASP A 97 -3.09 -9.65 -0.51
CA ASP A 97 -2.92 -8.24 -0.10
C ASP A 97 -3.30 -7.23 -1.20
N SER A 98 -3.84 -7.67 -2.33
CA SER A 98 -4.33 -6.76 -3.38
C SER A 98 -5.44 -5.85 -2.82
N GLY A 99 -5.31 -4.54 -2.99
CA GLY A 99 -6.22 -3.54 -2.42
C GLY A 99 -5.83 -3.08 -1.01
N SER A 100 -4.84 -3.69 -0.36
CA SER A 100 -4.37 -3.26 0.96
C SER A 100 -3.83 -1.82 0.93
N PRO A 101 -4.17 -0.98 1.93
CA PRO A 101 -3.69 0.39 1.97
C PRO A 101 -2.23 0.45 2.45
N VAL A 102 -1.46 1.37 1.87
CA VAL A 102 -0.23 1.88 2.48
C VAL A 102 -0.57 3.16 3.22
N LEU A 103 -0.43 3.13 4.54
CA LEU A 103 -0.61 4.28 5.41
C LEU A 103 0.73 4.85 5.83
N CYS A 104 0.89 6.16 5.70
CA CYS A 104 2.02 6.89 6.27
C CYS A 104 1.52 7.87 7.32
N LEU A 105 2.34 8.08 8.36
CA LEU A 105 2.08 9.08 9.38
C LEU A 105 2.47 10.47 8.82
N ASP A 106 1.50 11.36 8.71
CA ASP A 106 1.73 12.74 8.26
C ASP A 106 2.33 13.62 9.37
N ASP A 107 2.73 14.85 9.02
CA ASP A 107 3.30 15.82 9.96
C ASP A 107 2.31 16.22 11.08
N ALA A 108 1.01 16.12 10.80
CA ALA A 108 -0.07 16.35 11.76
C ALA A 108 -0.39 15.11 12.61
N LYS A 109 0.44 14.06 12.54
CA LYS A 109 0.29 12.79 13.29
C LYS A 109 -0.98 12.02 12.98
N ARG A 110 -1.42 12.04 11.71
CA ARG A 110 -2.56 11.28 11.20
C ARG A 110 -2.09 10.23 10.20
N TRP A 111 -2.77 9.09 10.19
CA TRP A 111 -2.54 8.05 9.20
C TRP A 111 -3.22 8.41 7.87
N THR A 112 -2.44 8.48 6.80
CA THR A 112 -2.90 8.89 5.48
C THR A 112 -2.60 7.83 4.44
N VAL A 113 -3.57 7.51 3.58
CA VAL A 113 -3.40 6.56 2.47
C VAL A 113 -2.54 7.21 1.38
N VAL A 114 -1.38 6.64 1.10
CA VAL A 114 -0.45 7.13 0.07
C VAL A 114 -0.36 6.23 -1.16
N ALA A 115 -0.77 4.97 -1.02
CA ALA A 115 -0.79 4.00 -2.10
C ALA A 115 -1.73 2.85 -1.77
N VAL A 116 -2.07 2.08 -2.80
CA VAL A 116 -2.84 0.84 -2.69
C VAL A 116 -2.01 -0.28 -3.30
N ALA A 117 -1.92 -1.41 -2.60
CA ALA A 117 -1.24 -2.60 -3.09
C ALA A 117 -1.96 -3.14 -4.33
N SER A 118 -1.21 -3.45 -5.38
CA SER A 118 -1.75 -3.98 -6.64
C SER A 118 -1.06 -5.32 -6.94
N GLN A 119 0.04 -5.30 -7.69
CA GLN A 119 0.74 -6.50 -8.10
C GLN A 119 2.05 -6.71 -7.33
N SER A 120 2.34 -7.97 -7.00
CA SER A 120 3.62 -8.38 -6.44
C SER A 120 4.17 -9.57 -7.20
N PHE A 121 5.40 -9.51 -7.70
CA PHE A 121 6.02 -10.64 -8.42
C PHE A 121 7.41 -10.94 -7.84
N PRO A 122 7.67 -12.13 -7.25
CA PRO A 122 6.75 -13.13 -6.69
C PRO A 122 6.57 -12.89 -5.18
N CYS A 123 5.74 -11.92 -4.77
CA CYS A 123 5.73 -11.33 -3.41
C CYS A 123 6.84 -10.27 -3.12
N ASN A 124 7.33 -9.57 -4.15
CA ASN A 124 8.02 -8.29 -4.00
C ASN A 124 7.14 -7.22 -4.66
N ILE A 125 6.94 -6.07 -4.02
CA ILE A 125 5.76 -5.23 -4.28
C ILE A 125 6.02 -4.09 -5.24
N PHE A 126 5.07 -3.92 -6.15
CA PHE A 126 4.79 -2.71 -6.91
C PHE A 126 3.55 -2.05 -6.30
N PHE A 127 3.63 -0.75 -6.00
CA PHE A 127 2.49 0.04 -5.55
C PHE A 127 2.11 1.04 -6.64
N LEU A 128 0.83 1.38 -6.75
CA LEU A 128 0.43 2.46 -7.65
C LEU A 128 0.23 3.75 -6.83
N PRO A 129 0.51 4.93 -7.41
CA PRO A 129 0.31 6.21 -6.74
C PRO A 129 -1.14 6.34 -6.30
N GLY A 130 -1.34 6.37 -4.99
CA GLY A 130 -2.55 6.90 -4.40
C GLY A 130 -2.43 8.42 -4.34
N PHE A 131 -3.23 9.11 -5.14
CA PHE A 131 -3.45 10.57 -5.09
C PHE A 131 -2.20 11.45 -4.99
N ALA A 132 -1.61 11.79 -6.13
CA ALA A 132 -0.84 13.03 -6.29
C ALA A 132 -1.74 14.09 -6.96
N HIS A 133 -2.38 14.94 -6.15
CA HIS A 133 -3.03 16.14 -6.67
C HIS A 133 -1.91 17.11 -7.09
N TYR A 134 -1.64 17.22 -8.38
CA TYR A 134 -0.89 18.35 -8.93
C TYR A 134 -1.88 19.50 -9.13
N THR A 135 -1.72 20.58 -8.37
CA THR A 135 -2.23 21.92 -8.76
C THR A 135 -1.10 22.71 -9.37
#